data_AF-A0A143ZGA6-F1
#
_entry.id   AF-A0A143ZGA6-F1
#
_cell.length_a   1.000
_cell.length_b   1.000
_cell.length_c   1.000
_cell.angle_alpha   90.00
_cell.angle_beta   90.00
_cell.angle_gamma   90.00
#
_symmetry.space_group_name_H-M   'P 1'
#
loop_
_entity.id
_entity.type
_entity.pdbx_description
1 polymer ?
#
loop_
_entity_poly.entity_id
_entity_poly.type
_entity_poly.pdbx_seq_one_letter_code
_entity_poly.pdbx_strand_id
1 'polypeptide(L)'
;MHLHLGSQSSNELVFLLQFDDHVTFLEINDHRHFQTDPPGTLLVRLHQAKVAAFHAELADQQEEIADRLRHEAAEKRAARVKAVKAGIKPRTS
;
A
#
# COMPACT_ATOMS: atom_id res chain seq x y z
N MET A 1 -29.53 -3.76 32.82
CA MET A 1 -28.42 -2.91 32.36
C MET A 1 -27.69 -3.66 31.26
N HIS A 2 -27.78 -3.20 30.01
CA HIS A 2 -27.12 -3.84 28.87
C HIS A 2 -25.76 -3.17 28.68
N LEU A 3 -24.69 -3.84 29.14
CA LEU A 3 -23.31 -3.39 28.95
C LEU A 3 -22.89 -3.73 27.52
N HIS A 4 -22.62 -2.70 26.71
CA HIS A 4 -21.97 -2.85 25.42
C HIS A 4 -20.47 -3.08 25.67
N LEU A 5 -20.02 -4.33 25.60
CA LEU A 5 -18.60 -4.69 25.69
C LEU A 5 -18.01 -5.22 24.38
N GLY A 6 -18.79 -5.26 23.29
CA GLY A 6 -18.26 -5.59 21.96
C GLY A 6 -17.59 -4.39 21.29
N SER A 7 -16.35 -4.56 20.83
CA SER A 7 -15.76 -3.66 19.84
C SER A 7 -16.42 -3.88 18.48
N GLN A 8 -16.32 -2.94 17.53
CA GLN A 8 -16.85 -3.10 16.15
C GLN A 8 -16.36 -4.39 15.43
N SER A 9 -15.32 -5.05 15.96
CA SER A 9 -14.70 -6.25 15.41
C SER A 9 -15.02 -7.55 16.14
N SER A 10 -15.83 -7.57 17.20
CA SER A 10 -16.20 -8.81 17.91
C SER A 10 -17.72 -9.03 17.97
N ASN A 11 -18.15 -10.23 17.60
CA ASN A 11 -19.50 -10.71 17.88
C ASN A 11 -19.44 -11.47 19.21
N GLU A 12 -19.70 -10.77 20.30
CA GLU A 12 -19.75 -11.37 21.63
C GLU A 12 -21.21 -11.55 22.03
N LEU A 13 -21.56 -12.76 22.43
CA LEU A 13 -22.85 -13.04 23.02
C LEU A 13 -22.65 -13.35 24.49
N VAL A 14 -23.09 -12.42 25.35
CA VAL A 14 -22.92 -12.49 26.80
C VAL A 14 -24.27 -12.81 27.43
N PHE A 15 -24.36 -13.96 28.09
CA PHE A 15 -25.48 -14.26 28.98
C PHE A 15 -25.08 -13.92 30.41
N LEU A 16 -25.93 -13.15 31.09
CA LEU A 16 -25.71 -12.74 32.47
C LEU A 16 -26.87 -13.25 33.34
N LEU A 17 -26.53 -14.07 34.33
CA LEU A 17 -27.45 -14.57 35.34
C LEU A 17 -27.03 -13.98 36.69
N GLN A 18 -27.95 -13.28 37.33
CA GLN A 18 -27.71 -12.67 38.63
C GLN A 18 -28.48 -13.44 39.71
N PHE A 19 -27.76 -13.87 40.74
CA PHE A 19 -28.27 -14.46 41.97
C PHE A 19 -28.06 -13.47 43.13
N ASP A 20 -28.62 -13.78 44.30
CA ASP A 20 -28.61 -12.87 45.45
C ASP A 20 -27.20 -12.62 46.01
N ASP A 21 -26.29 -13.57 45.85
CA ASP A 21 -24.93 -13.56 46.40
C ASP A 21 -23.83 -13.48 45.33
N HIS A 22 -24.15 -13.74 44.05
CA HIS A 22 -23.16 -13.72 42.97
C HIS A 22 -23.76 -13.48 41.59
N VAL A 23 -22.89 -13.16 40.63
CA VAL A 23 -23.23 -13.03 39.21
C VAL A 23 -22.46 -14.08 38.44
N THR A 24 -23.17 -14.83 37.60
CA THR A 24 -22.59 -15.77 36.64
C THR A 24 -22.68 -15.16 35.24
N PHE A 25 -21.57 -15.19 34.50
CA PHE A 25 -21.55 -14.80 33.10
C PHE A 25 -21.07 -15.97 32.22
N LEU A 26 -21.70 -16.12 31.06
CA LEU A 26 -21.25 -16.99 29.98
C LEU A 26 -20.95 -16.12 28.76
N GLU A 27 -19.68 -16.07 28.39
CA GLU A 27 -19.21 -15.41 27.18
C GLU A 27 -19.01 -16.44 26.08
N ILE A 28 -19.71 -16.27 24.95
CA ILE A 28 -19.43 -16.99 23.71
C ILE A 28 -18.77 -15.99 22.76
N ASN A 29 -17.50 -16.21 22.46
CA ASN A 29 -16.70 -15.36 21.60
C ASN A 29 -16.22 -16.16 20.37
N ASP A 30 -16.52 -15.67 19.17
CA ASP A 30 -15.94 -16.20 17.93
C ASP A 30 -14.62 -15.47 17.68
N HIS A 31 -13.51 -16.01 18.22
CA HIS A 31 -12.16 -15.50 17.96
C HIS A 31 -11.77 -15.75 16.50
N ARG A 32 -12.41 -15.06 15.54
CA ARG A 32 -12.00 -15.09 14.14
C ARG A 32 -10.62 -14.47 14.04
N HIS A 33 -9.61 -15.31 13.92
CA HIS A 33 -8.26 -14.86 13.62
C HIS A 33 -8.27 -14.08 12.32
N PHE A 34 -7.74 -12.86 12.37
CA PHE A 34 -7.57 -11.94 11.24
C PHE A 34 -7.01 -12.58 9.96
N GLN A 35 -6.23 -13.66 10.12
CA GLN A 35 -5.61 -14.40 9.01
C GLN A 35 -6.57 -15.33 8.26
N THR A 36 -7.67 -15.77 8.87
CA THR A 36 -8.52 -16.85 8.33
C THR A 36 -9.82 -16.37 7.71
N ASP A 37 -10.37 -15.22 8.10
CA ASP A 37 -11.60 -14.69 7.52
C ASP A 37 -11.66 -13.14 7.58
N PRO A 38 -10.88 -12.44 6.75
CA PRO A 38 -10.86 -10.99 6.76
C PRO A 38 -12.20 -10.43 6.24
N PRO A 39 -12.84 -9.49 6.97
CA PRO A 39 -14.07 -8.87 6.51
C PRO A 39 -13.85 -8.23 5.12
N GLY A 40 -14.70 -8.55 4.15
CA GLY A 40 -14.42 -8.33 2.72
C GLY A 40 -14.06 -6.88 2.33
N THR A 41 -14.57 -5.89 3.06
CA THR A 41 -14.22 -4.46 2.84
C THR A 41 -12.80 -4.12 3.26
N LEU A 42 -12.24 -4.82 4.25
CA LEU A 42 -10.89 -4.61 4.74
C LEU A 42 -9.84 -5.14 3.76
N LEU A 43 -10.08 -6.32 3.16
CA LEU A 43 -9.19 -6.89 2.15
C LEU A 43 -9.11 -5.98 0.91
N VAL A 44 -10.25 -5.43 0.48
CA VAL A 44 -10.32 -4.46 -0.63
C VAL A 44 -9.50 -3.21 -0.30
N ARG A 45 -9.60 -2.67 0.92
CA ARG A 45 -8.81 -1.50 1.35
C ARG A 45 -7.31 -1.78 1.36
N LEU A 46 -6.88 -2.93 1.87
CA LEU A 46 -5.48 -3.33 1.88
C LEU A 46 -4.94 -3.53 0.45
N HIS A 47 -5.74 -4.14 -0.43
CA HIS A 47 -5.40 -4.30 -1.83
C HIS A 47 -5.25 -2.93 -2.54
N GLN A 48 -6.22 -2.03 -2.37
CA GLN A 48 -6.16 -0.67 -2.92
C GLN A 48 -4.92 0.10 -2.44
N ALA A 49 -4.60 0.00 -1.15
CA ALA A 49 -3.41 0.64 -0.60
C ALA A 49 -2.12 0.08 -1.22
N LYS A 50 -2.04 -1.24 -1.42
CA LYS A 50 -0.86 -1.87 -2.04
C LYS A 50 -0.72 -1.51 -3.52
N VAL A 51 -1.84 -1.46 -4.25
CA VAL A 51 -1.86 -1.03 -5.65
C VAL A 51 -1.40 0.43 -5.77
N ALA A 52 -1.88 1.32 -4.90
CA ALA A 52 -1.44 2.72 -4.88
C ALA A 52 0.06 2.85 -4.61
N ALA A 53 0.59 2.11 -3.64
CA ALA A 53 2.02 2.08 -3.33
C ALA A 53 2.85 1.59 -4.53
N PHE A 54 2.41 0.51 -5.19
CA PHE A 54 3.09 -0.01 -6.38
C PHE A 54 3.11 1.00 -7.54
N HIS A 55 2.01 1.72 -7.77
CA HIS A 55 1.97 2.75 -8.81
C HIS A 55 2.88 3.93 -8.50
N ALA A 56 3.03 4.32 -7.22
CA ALA A 56 3.99 5.35 -6.82
C ALA A 56 5.43 4.90 -7.11
N GLU A 57 5.81 3.68 -6.71
CA GLU A 57 7.14 3.12 -7.01
C GLU A 57 7.42 3.07 -8.53
N LEU A 58 6.41 2.72 -9.32
CA LEU A 58 6.54 2.65 -10.78
C LEU A 58 6.72 4.04 -11.41
N ALA A 59 6.05 5.07 -10.87
CA ALA A 59 6.22 6.44 -11.32
C ALA A 59 7.62 6.97 -11.02
N ASP A 60 8.13 6.71 -9.80
CA ASP A 60 9.49 7.11 -9.40
C ASP A 60 10.55 6.48 -10.31
N GLN A 61 10.41 5.18 -10.63
CA GLN A 61 11.31 4.49 -11.56
C GLN A 61 11.24 5.07 -12.97
N GLN A 62 10.06 5.45 -13.44
CA GLN A 62 9.90 6.07 -14.76
C GLN A 62 10.56 7.44 -14.83
N GLU A 63 10.47 8.23 -13.77
CA GLU A 63 11.12 9.53 -13.67
C GLU A 63 12.65 9.39 -13.68
N GLU A 64 13.19 8.44 -12.92
CA GLU A 64 14.63 8.14 -12.90
C GLU A 64 15.15 7.70 -14.28
N ILE A 65 14.39 6.86 -14.99
CA ILE A 65 14.73 6.45 -16.36
C ILE A 65 14.70 7.65 -17.31
N ALA A 66 13.67 8.51 -17.20
CA ALA A 66 13.53 9.69 -18.04
C ALA A 66 14.68 10.67 -17.84
N ASP A 67 15.11 10.89 -16.60
CA ASP A 67 16.22 11.77 -16.27
C ASP A 67 17.56 11.23 -16.76
N ARG A 68 17.81 9.92 -16.63
CA ARG A 68 18.99 9.29 -17.24
C ARG A 68 19.02 9.48 -18.75
N LEU A 69 17.90 9.27 -19.44
CA LEU A 69 17.80 9.46 -20.90
C LEU A 69 18.03 10.93 -21.30
N ARG A 70 17.53 11.89 -20.51
CA ARG A 70 17.80 13.33 -20.72
C ARG A 70 19.28 13.65 -20.56
N HIS A 71 19.93 13.09 -19.55
CA HIS A 71 21.36 13.30 -19.30
C HIS A 71 22.22 12.73 -20.43
N GLU A 72 21.95 11.49 -20.86
CA GLU A 72 22.64 10.87 -22.00
C GLU A 72 22.43 11.66 -23.31
N ALA A 73 21.21 12.16 -23.54
CA ALA A 73 20.91 12.99 -24.71
C ALA A 73 21.66 14.33 -24.66
N ALA A 74 21.79 14.94 -23.49
CA ALA A 74 22.54 16.17 -23.29
C ALA A 74 24.05 15.96 -23.55
N GLU A 75 24.63 14.86 -23.06
CA GLU A 75 26.02 14.49 -23.30
C GLU A 75 26.29 14.22 -24.79
N LYS A 76 25.43 13.44 -25.45
CA LYS A 76 25.53 13.20 -26.91
C LYS A 76 25.45 14.49 -27.70
N ARG A 77 24.57 15.43 -27.32
CA ARG A 77 24.47 16.77 -27.94
C ARG A 77 25.76 17.57 -27.72
N ALA A 78 26.29 17.62 -26.51
CA ALA A 78 27.52 18.34 -26.19
C ALA A 78 28.73 17.77 -26.97
N ALA A 79 28.85 16.44 -27.02
CA ALA A 79 29.89 15.76 -27.81
C ALA A 79 29.78 16.08 -29.30
N ARG A 80 28.55 16.08 -29.86
CA ARG A 80 28.31 16.45 -31.26
C ARG A 80 28.71 17.89 -31.55
N VAL A 81 28.35 18.83 -30.68
CA VAL A 81 28.73 20.25 -30.81
C VAL A 81 30.25 20.42 -30.75
N LYS A 82 30.94 19.71 -29.85
CA LYS A 82 32.40 19.72 -29.73
C LYS A 82 33.08 19.18 -30.99
N ALA A 83 32.59 18.06 -31.55
CA ALA A 83 33.12 17.47 -32.77
C ALA A 83 32.96 18.39 -33.99
N VAL A 84 31.80 19.06 -34.11
CA VAL A 84 31.55 20.06 -35.17
C VAL A 84 32.49 21.25 -35.03
N LYS A 85 32.70 21.78 -33.81
CA LYS A 85 33.67 22.86 -33.55
C LYS A 85 35.11 22.44 -33.88
N ALA A 86 35.45 21.17 -33.70
CA ALA A 86 36.76 20.62 -34.04
C ALA A 86 36.95 20.35 -35.56
N GLY A 87 35.98 20.72 -36.41
CA GLY A 87 36.07 20.58 -37.87
C GLY A 87 35.73 19.18 -38.40
N ILE A 88 35.27 18.26 -37.54
CA ILE A 88 34.86 16.91 -37.94
C ILE A 88 33.42 16.99 -38.46
N LYS A 89 33.23 16.81 -39.78
CA LYS A 89 31.89 16.79 -40.38
C LYS A 89 31.08 15.59 -39.84
N PRO A 90 29.84 15.80 -39.38
CA PRO A 90 29.00 14.69 -38.93
C PRO A 90 28.71 13.76 -40.11
N ARG A 91 28.91 12.45 -39.94
CA ARG A 91 28.51 11.45 -40.91
C ARG A 91 26.98 11.40 -40.96
N THR A 92 26.40 11.85 -42.06
CA THR A 92 24.99 11.66 -42.37
C THR A 92 24.76 10.19 -42.69
N SER A 93 23.96 9.52 -41.86
CA SER A 93 23.28 8.26 -42.20
C SER A 93 21.90 8.58 -42.74
#